data_AF-A0A2H5YPU2-F1
#
_entry.id   AF-A0A2H5YPU2-F1
#
_cell.length_a   1.000
_cell.length_b   1.000
_cell.length_c   1.000
_cell.angle_alpha   90.00
_cell.angle_beta   90.00
_cell.angle_gamma   90.00
#
_symmetry.space_group_name_H-M   'P 1'
#
loop_
_entity.id
_entity.type
_entity.pdbx_description
1 polymer ?
#
loop_
_entity_poly.entity_id
_entity_poly.type
_entity_poly.pdbx_seq_one_letter_code
_entity_poly.pdbx_strand_id
1 'polypeptide(L)'
;MATNPDAQRQEQPAPGTPEFLRAVRRAAGWRVSPRHLEPVLEALRHTGTSVTVERVAELVSAIHGDRSARQRRHPELWRLMGAYLALQGKPAHPEAQRAFIGRCRRLVGAEVSDFLLLAVAAEAGAAGKPLEARFVARAVRWLLDRGAAEADPEQLDELLPRAIEAASHIETPAGRNRAGQPGGRRPAPRRSKPGGRGPLPPRQRR
;
A
#
# COMPACT_ATOMS: atom_id res chain seq x y z
N MET A 1 -23.77 -1.96 52.85
CA MET A 1 -23.15 -1.04 51.87
C MET A 1 -22.33 -1.89 50.89
N ALA A 2 -22.94 -2.27 49.78
CA ALA A 2 -22.25 -3.01 48.71
C ALA A 2 -21.88 -2.01 47.62
N THR A 3 -20.59 -1.88 47.36
CA THR A 3 -20.02 -1.09 46.27
C THR A 3 -20.47 -1.70 44.94
N ASN A 4 -21.21 -0.91 44.17
CA ASN A 4 -21.62 -1.24 42.79
C ASN A 4 -20.36 -1.50 41.94
N PRO A 5 -20.20 -2.71 41.33
CA PRO A 5 -19.08 -2.98 40.42
C PRO A 5 -19.25 -2.33 39.03
N ASP A 6 -20.36 -1.63 38.78
CA ASP A 6 -20.64 -0.98 37.49
C ASP A 6 -20.13 0.47 37.35
N ALA A 7 -19.41 0.98 38.35
CA ALA A 7 -18.83 2.32 38.31
C ALA A 7 -17.48 2.32 37.56
N GLN A 8 -17.53 2.23 36.23
CA GLN A 8 -16.61 2.82 35.23
C GLN A 8 -16.65 2.05 33.90
N ARG A 9 -17.81 1.95 33.26
CA ARG A 9 -17.80 2.09 31.80
C ARG A 9 -17.44 3.54 31.55
N GLN A 10 -16.15 3.85 31.45
CA GLN A 10 -15.72 5.16 30.96
C GLN A 10 -16.38 5.32 29.59
N GLU A 11 -17.40 6.18 29.50
CA GLU A 11 -18.02 6.54 28.24
C GLU A 11 -16.88 6.97 27.31
N GLN A 12 -16.62 6.19 26.27
CA GLN A 12 -15.58 6.53 25.33
C GLN A 12 -15.95 7.89 24.73
N PRO A 13 -15.04 8.88 24.77
CA PRO A 13 -15.36 10.19 24.24
C PRO A 13 -15.68 10.07 22.75
N ALA A 14 -16.72 10.77 22.29
CA ALA A 14 -17.14 10.67 20.89
C ALA A 14 -16.00 11.13 19.95
N PRO A 15 -15.75 10.41 18.84
CA PRO A 15 -14.74 10.82 17.86
C PRO A 15 -14.98 12.25 17.36
N GLY A 16 -13.92 13.03 17.22
CA GLY A 16 -13.99 14.43 16.77
C GLY A 16 -14.22 15.46 17.88
N THR A 17 -14.43 15.03 19.13
CA THR A 17 -14.52 15.94 20.28
C THR A 17 -13.14 16.36 20.82
N PRO A 18 -13.02 17.53 21.47
CA PRO A 18 -11.81 17.91 22.19
C PRO A 18 -11.37 16.89 23.24
N GLU A 19 -12.31 16.22 23.91
CA GLU A 19 -12.10 15.20 24.92
C GLU A 19 -11.45 13.95 24.30
N PHE A 20 -11.93 13.54 23.13
CA PHE A 20 -11.34 12.43 22.36
C PHE A 20 -9.90 12.76 21.96
N LEU A 21 -9.64 13.96 21.44
CA LEU A 21 -8.29 14.40 21.10
C LEU A 21 -7.35 14.40 22.31
N ARG A 22 -7.82 14.85 23.47
CA ARG A 22 -7.05 14.81 24.72
C ARG A 22 -6.77 13.37 25.15
N ALA A 23 -7.74 12.47 25.02
CA ALA A 23 -7.55 11.05 25.32
C ALA A 23 -6.52 10.41 24.38
N VAL A 24 -6.61 10.65 23.07
CA VAL A 24 -5.66 10.16 22.06
C VAL A 24 -4.25 10.69 22.33
N ARG A 25 -4.09 11.97 22.68
CA ARG A 25 -2.78 12.54 23.05
C ARG A 25 -2.15 11.83 24.25
N ARG A 26 -2.95 11.54 25.28
CA ARG A 26 -2.49 10.80 26.45
C ARG A 26 -2.05 9.38 26.08
N ALA A 27 -2.87 8.68 25.30
CA ALA A 27 -2.58 7.31 24.87
C ALA A 27 -1.36 7.22 23.92
N ALA A 28 -1.20 8.20 23.02
CA ALA A 28 -0.07 8.22 22.09
C ALA A 28 1.26 8.64 22.74
N GLY A 29 1.21 9.35 23.87
CA GLY A 29 2.41 9.84 24.57
C GLY A 29 3.09 11.05 23.91
N TRP A 30 2.44 11.71 22.94
CA TRP A 30 2.97 12.90 22.28
C TRP A 30 1.87 13.87 21.84
N ARG A 31 2.27 15.07 21.40
CA ARG A 31 1.33 16.14 21.01
C ARG A 31 0.73 15.88 19.63
N VAL A 32 -0.30 15.04 19.58
CA VAL A 32 -1.11 14.80 18.38
C VAL A 32 -1.91 16.05 17.99
N SER A 33 -1.94 16.39 16.70
CA SER A 33 -2.74 17.50 16.15
C SER A 33 -3.95 16.97 15.37
N PRO A 34 -5.03 17.73 15.20
CA PRO A 34 -6.22 17.28 14.45
C PRO A 34 -5.91 16.70 13.06
N ARG A 35 -5.00 17.35 12.31
CA ARG A 35 -4.50 16.90 11.00
C ARG A 35 -3.81 15.54 11.00
N HIS A 36 -3.40 15.04 12.17
CA HIS A 36 -2.88 13.67 12.31
C HIS A 36 -4.01 12.66 12.53
N LEU A 37 -5.13 13.05 13.16
CA LEU A 37 -6.26 12.17 13.41
C LEU A 37 -7.17 12.00 12.20
N GLU A 38 -7.45 13.10 11.49
CA GLU A 38 -8.36 13.12 10.33
C GLU A 38 -8.20 11.92 9.38
N PRO A 39 -6.99 11.63 8.84
CA PRO A 39 -6.78 10.49 7.94
C PRO A 39 -6.97 9.13 8.60
N VAL A 40 -6.71 9.00 9.90
CA VAL A 40 -6.91 7.75 10.64
C VAL A 40 -8.39 7.50 10.91
N LEU A 41 -9.11 8.54 11.32
CA LEU A 41 -10.56 8.46 11.54
C LEU A 41 -11.30 8.17 10.23
N GLU A 42 -10.86 8.78 9.13
CA GLU A 42 -11.36 8.49 7.79
C GLU A 42 -11.15 7.03 7.41
N ALA A 43 -9.92 6.51 7.52
CA ALA A 43 -9.61 5.13 7.21
C ALA A 43 -10.41 4.12 8.06
N LEU A 44 -10.60 4.41 9.35
CA LEU A 44 -11.44 3.58 10.24
C LEU A 44 -12.91 3.57 9.80
N ARG A 45 -13.47 4.73 9.43
CA ARG A 45 -14.85 4.82 8.92
C ARG A 45 -15.04 4.02 7.63
N HIS A 46 -14.15 4.19 6.66
CA HIS A 46 -14.26 3.49 5.37
C HIS A 46 -14.14 1.97 5.49
N THR A 47 -13.31 1.50 6.42
CA THR A 47 -13.13 0.06 6.66
C THR A 47 -14.14 -0.54 7.62
N GLY A 48 -15.09 0.25 8.14
CA GLY A 48 -16.04 -0.19 9.16
C GLY A 48 -15.38 -0.62 10.48
N THR A 49 -14.13 -0.21 10.72
CA THR A 49 -13.39 -0.58 11.92
C THR A 49 -13.84 0.32 13.08
N SER A 50 -14.12 -0.29 14.24
CA SER A 50 -14.53 0.46 15.43
C SER A 50 -13.50 1.52 15.83
N VAL A 51 -13.98 2.73 16.12
CA VAL A 51 -13.14 3.86 16.52
C VAL A 51 -12.97 3.86 18.04
N THR A 52 -11.78 3.53 18.52
CA THR A 52 -11.40 3.64 19.93
C THR A 52 -10.19 4.55 20.10
N VAL A 53 -9.99 5.10 21.31
CA VAL A 53 -8.87 5.98 21.63
C VAL A 53 -7.53 5.28 21.41
N GLU A 54 -7.42 4.05 21.90
CA GLU A 54 -6.20 3.23 21.86
C GLU A 54 -5.85 2.90 20.42
N ARG A 55 -6.85 2.49 19.62
CA ARG A 55 -6.64 2.14 18.22
C ARG A 55 -6.24 3.36 17.40
N VAL A 56 -6.86 4.51 17.63
CA VAL A 56 -6.46 5.75 16.95
C VAL A 56 -5.05 6.18 17.36
N ALA A 57 -4.71 6.10 18.65
CA ALA A 57 -3.37 6.44 19.14
C ALA A 57 -2.28 5.55 18.52
N GLU A 58 -2.54 4.24 18.40
CA GLU A 58 -1.66 3.29 17.73
C GLU A 58 -1.43 3.67 16.26
N LEU A 59 -2.51 3.86 15.50
CA LEU A 59 -2.45 4.17 14.07
C LEU A 59 -1.79 5.53 13.79
N VAL A 60 -2.12 6.55 14.59
CA VAL A 60 -1.52 7.88 14.47
C VAL A 60 -0.03 7.85 14.79
N SER A 61 0.39 7.02 15.74
CA SER A 61 1.81 6.82 16.07
C SER A 61 2.54 6.05 14.95
N ALA A 62 1.89 5.05 14.34
CA ALA A 62 2.47 4.28 13.24
C ALA A 62 2.79 5.13 12.00
N ILE A 63 2.03 6.21 11.76
CA ILE A 63 2.25 7.14 10.63
C ILE A 63 3.08 8.38 11.01
N HIS A 64 3.53 8.47 12.26
CA HIS A 64 4.32 9.59 12.76
C HIS A 64 5.77 9.54 12.24
N GLY A 65 6.43 10.70 12.18
CA GLY A 65 7.83 10.84 11.81
C GLY A 65 8.11 11.95 10.80
N ASP A 66 9.38 12.08 10.43
CA ASP A 66 9.87 13.15 9.55
C ASP A 66 9.42 12.96 8.10
N ARG A 67 8.86 14.02 7.52
CA ARG A 67 8.34 14.03 6.15
C ARG A 67 9.28 14.77 5.21
N SER A 68 9.60 14.10 4.11
CA SER A 68 10.35 14.68 3.00
C SER A 68 9.57 15.78 2.27
N ALA A 69 10.26 16.64 1.51
CA ALA A 69 9.63 17.68 0.69
C ALA A 69 8.60 17.10 -0.30
N ARG A 70 8.88 15.91 -0.87
CA ARG A 70 7.96 15.17 -1.75
C ARG A 70 6.62 14.88 -1.06
N GLN A 71 6.65 14.45 0.20
CA GLN A 71 5.44 14.14 0.96
C GLN A 71 4.65 15.38 1.38
N ARG A 72 5.27 16.57 1.37
CA ARG A 72 4.58 17.84 1.65
C ARG A 72 3.73 18.33 0.47
N ARG A 73 3.88 17.75 -0.73
CA ARG A 73 3.06 18.11 -1.91
C ARG A 73 1.62 17.60 -1.81
N HIS A 74 1.43 16.38 -1.29
CA HIS A 74 0.12 15.75 -1.11
C HIS A 74 -0.04 15.20 0.32
N PRO A 75 0.06 16.05 1.35
CA PRO A 75 0.23 15.61 2.73
C PRO A 75 -0.91 14.71 3.23
N GLU A 76 -2.15 14.99 2.82
CA GLU A 76 -3.32 14.23 3.27
C GLU A 76 -3.37 12.85 2.63
N LEU A 77 -3.16 12.74 1.32
CA LEU A 77 -3.10 11.44 0.64
C LEU A 77 -1.99 10.53 1.18
N TRP A 78 -0.81 11.10 1.49
CA TRP A 78 0.28 10.34 2.12
C TRP A 78 -0.11 9.80 3.50
N ARG A 79 -0.78 10.62 4.32
CA ARG A 79 -1.23 10.19 5.65
C ARG A 79 -2.36 9.17 5.56
N LEU A 80 -3.31 9.37 4.66
CA LEU A 80 -4.45 8.47 4.45
C LEU A 80 -3.95 7.09 3.97
N MET A 81 -3.08 7.06 2.96
CA MET A 81 -2.41 5.81 2.56
C MET A 81 -1.63 5.19 3.73
N GLY A 82 -0.91 6.00 4.52
CA GLY A 82 -0.23 5.54 5.73
C GLY A 82 -1.19 4.90 6.73
N ALA A 83 -2.36 5.49 6.97
CA ALA A 83 -3.37 4.96 7.87
C ALA A 83 -3.88 3.60 7.39
N TYR A 84 -4.15 3.44 6.08
CA TYR A 84 -4.52 2.15 5.51
C TYR A 84 -3.40 1.10 5.59
N LEU A 85 -2.14 1.49 5.38
CA LEU A 85 -1.00 0.58 5.59
C LEU A 85 -0.95 0.10 7.05
N ALA A 86 -1.10 1.01 8.02
CA ALA A 86 -1.10 0.68 9.43
C ALA A 86 -2.28 -0.23 9.81
N LEU A 87 -3.47 0.02 9.27
CA LEU A 87 -4.65 -0.83 9.46
C LEU A 87 -4.41 -2.26 8.96
N GLN A 88 -3.68 -2.42 7.86
CA GLN A 88 -3.27 -3.71 7.31
C GLN A 88 -2.03 -4.31 8.01
N GLY A 89 -1.58 -3.74 9.13
CA GLY A 89 -0.41 -4.22 9.88
C GLY A 89 0.93 -4.03 9.15
N LYS A 90 0.99 -3.14 8.15
CA LYS A 90 2.20 -2.86 7.36
C LYS A 90 2.97 -1.67 7.93
N PRO A 91 4.30 -1.60 7.73
CA PRO A 91 5.08 -0.43 8.08
C PRO A 91 4.52 0.83 7.43
N ALA A 92 4.14 1.80 8.25
CA ALA A 92 3.36 2.96 7.83
C ALA A 92 4.06 4.30 8.09
N HIS A 93 5.25 4.29 8.67
CA HIS A 93 6.04 5.51 8.90
C HIS A 93 6.45 6.16 7.56
N PRO A 94 6.77 7.47 7.53
CA PRO A 94 6.99 8.22 6.29
C PRO A 94 8.01 7.63 5.30
N GLU A 95 9.07 6.98 5.79
CA GLU A 95 10.02 6.29 4.93
C GLU A 95 9.45 5.02 4.29
N ALA A 96 8.73 4.19 5.05
CA ALA A 96 8.08 3.00 4.51
C ALA A 96 7.03 3.34 3.46
N GLN A 97 6.27 4.43 3.68
CA GLN A 97 5.36 4.98 2.68
C GLN A 97 6.09 5.31 1.38
N ARG A 98 7.21 6.05 1.45
CA ARG A 98 8.01 6.40 0.26
C ARG A 98 8.54 5.15 -0.45
N ALA A 99 9.01 4.17 0.32
CA ALA A 99 9.48 2.90 -0.23
C ALA A 99 8.36 2.13 -0.94
N PHE A 100 7.14 2.14 -0.39
CA PHE A 100 5.95 1.55 -1.01
C PHE A 100 5.63 2.21 -2.35
N ILE A 101 5.47 3.54 -2.40
CA ILE A 101 5.20 4.25 -3.65
C ILE A 101 6.35 4.07 -4.64
N GLY A 102 7.60 4.01 -4.18
CA GLY A 102 8.76 3.69 -5.02
C GLY A 102 8.66 2.30 -5.67
N ARG A 103 8.15 1.29 -4.95
CA ARG A 103 7.88 -0.05 -5.51
C ARG A 103 6.75 0.00 -6.54
N CYS A 104 5.66 0.71 -6.26
CA CYS A 104 4.56 0.88 -7.22
C CYS A 104 5.05 1.54 -8.51
N ARG A 105 5.80 2.65 -8.41
CA ARG A 105 6.38 3.35 -9.56
C ARG A 105 7.25 2.44 -10.43
N ARG A 106 8.14 1.64 -9.82
CA ARG A 106 8.98 0.70 -10.57
C ARG A 106 8.19 -0.33 -11.37
N LEU A 107 7.00 -0.69 -10.91
CA LEU A 107 6.13 -1.63 -11.62
C LEU A 107 5.32 -0.96 -12.73
N VAL A 108 4.97 0.32 -12.60
CA VAL A 108 4.15 1.00 -13.62
C VAL A 108 5.00 1.69 -14.68
N GLY A 109 5.96 2.51 -14.28
CA GLY A 109 6.76 3.38 -15.15
C GLY A 109 7.23 4.63 -14.40
N ALA A 110 8.38 5.18 -14.78
CA ALA A 110 9.01 6.30 -14.06
C ALA A 110 8.18 7.59 -14.09
N GLU A 111 7.47 7.84 -15.20
CA GLU A 111 6.71 9.08 -15.45
C GLU A 111 5.40 9.18 -14.67
N VAL A 112 5.00 8.13 -13.95
CA VAL A 112 3.73 8.14 -13.22
C VAL A 112 3.80 9.07 -12.00
N SER A 113 2.85 10.00 -11.96
CA SER A 113 2.72 11.00 -10.90
C SER A 113 2.51 10.35 -9.54
N ASP A 114 3.03 11.01 -8.50
CA ASP A 114 2.76 10.60 -7.11
C ASP A 114 1.27 10.63 -6.79
N PHE A 115 0.58 11.67 -7.27
CA PHE A 115 -0.85 11.86 -7.05
C PHE A 115 -1.64 10.61 -7.47
N LEU A 116 -1.46 10.13 -8.71
CA LEU A 116 -2.18 8.96 -9.20
C LEU A 116 -1.87 7.69 -8.40
N LEU A 117 -0.60 7.45 -8.06
CA LEU A 117 -0.21 6.30 -7.24
C LEU A 117 -0.84 6.35 -5.83
N LEU A 118 -0.89 7.54 -5.25
CA LEU A 118 -1.46 7.75 -3.92
C LEU A 118 -2.99 7.65 -3.93
N ALA A 119 -3.66 8.22 -4.93
CA ALA A 119 -5.11 8.16 -5.09
C ALA A 119 -5.56 6.70 -5.24
N VAL A 120 -4.92 5.93 -6.11
CA VAL A 120 -5.21 4.49 -6.26
C VAL A 120 -4.93 3.71 -4.97
N ALA A 121 -3.85 4.03 -4.25
CA ALA A 121 -3.56 3.37 -2.98
C ALA A 121 -4.60 3.74 -1.90
N ALA A 122 -5.03 5.00 -1.83
CA ALA A 122 -6.07 5.42 -0.90
C ALA A 122 -7.41 4.72 -1.21
N GLU A 123 -7.81 4.68 -2.49
CA GLU A 123 -9.04 4.00 -2.92
C GLU A 123 -8.98 2.49 -2.66
N ALA A 124 -7.86 1.85 -2.97
CA ALA A 124 -7.66 0.43 -2.67
C ALA A 124 -7.80 0.16 -1.16
N GLY A 125 -7.23 1.04 -0.32
CA GLY A 125 -7.36 0.96 1.13
C GLY A 125 -8.80 1.14 1.61
N ALA A 126 -9.52 2.13 1.06
CA ALA A 126 -10.92 2.40 1.37
C ALA A 126 -11.83 1.22 0.99
N ALA A 127 -11.56 0.59 -0.15
CA ALA A 127 -12.26 -0.59 -0.64
C ALA A 127 -11.84 -1.91 0.06
N GLY A 128 -11.01 -1.84 1.11
CA GLY A 128 -10.54 -3.01 1.86
C GLY A 128 -9.62 -3.94 1.06
N LYS A 129 -9.05 -3.48 -0.05
CA LYS A 129 -8.16 -4.26 -0.92
C LYS A 129 -6.72 -4.26 -0.39
N PRO A 130 -5.92 -5.29 -0.72
CA PRO A 130 -4.54 -5.36 -0.27
C PRO A 130 -3.71 -4.20 -0.81
N LEU A 131 -3.05 -3.46 0.09
CA LEU A 131 -2.05 -2.46 -0.27
C LEU A 131 -0.73 -3.12 -0.64
N GLU A 132 -0.74 -3.76 -1.80
CA GLU A 132 0.42 -4.39 -2.42
C GLU A 132 0.81 -3.65 -3.68
N ALA A 133 2.11 -3.52 -3.91
CA ALA A 133 2.62 -2.76 -5.05
C ALA A 133 2.12 -3.32 -6.39
N ARG A 134 1.94 -4.64 -6.51
CA ARG A 134 1.40 -5.28 -7.72
C ARG A 134 -0.07 -4.97 -7.95
N PHE A 135 -0.87 -4.96 -6.89
CA PHE A 135 -2.30 -4.61 -6.98
C PHE A 135 -2.46 -3.15 -7.40
N VAL A 136 -1.80 -2.22 -6.70
CA VAL A 136 -1.81 -0.80 -7.04
C VAL A 136 -1.31 -0.57 -8.46
N ALA A 137 -0.19 -1.20 -8.86
CA ALA A 137 0.34 -1.04 -10.21
C ALA A 137 -0.63 -1.55 -11.30
N ARG A 138 -1.40 -2.61 -11.03
CA ARG A 138 -2.41 -3.13 -11.96
C ARG A 138 -3.55 -2.13 -12.14
N ALA A 139 -4.10 -1.62 -11.03
CA ALA A 139 -5.16 -0.61 -11.08
C ALA A 139 -4.69 0.67 -11.81
N VAL A 140 -3.47 1.13 -11.52
CA VAL A 140 -2.89 2.31 -12.21
C VAL A 140 -2.75 2.06 -13.71
N ARG A 141 -2.25 0.89 -14.14
CA ARG A 141 -2.14 0.57 -15.58
C ARG A 141 -3.51 0.58 -16.26
N TRP A 142 -4.52 0.00 -15.62
CA TRP A 142 -5.88 -0.01 -16.14
C TRP A 142 -6.44 1.42 -16.33
N LEU A 143 -6.09 2.34 -15.43
CA LEU A 143 -6.43 3.77 -15.53
C LEU A 143 -5.68 4.46 -16.67
N LEU A 144 -4.37 4.22 -16.79
CA LEU A 144 -3.55 4.79 -17.86
C LEU A 144 -4.05 4.36 -19.26
N ASP A 145 -4.45 3.10 -19.41
CA ASP A 145 -5.07 2.58 -20.65
C ASP A 145 -6.39 3.29 -21.02
N ARG A 146 -6.96 4.06 -20.10
CA ARG A 146 -8.21 4.85 -20.25
C ARG A 146 -7.98 6.35 -20.22
N GLY A 147 -6.75 6.81 -20.36
CA GLY A 147 -6.43 8.24 -20.45
C GLY A 147 -6.32 8.96 -19.11
N ALA A 148 -6.21 8.24 -17.98
CA ALA A 148 -6.13 8.86 -16.65
C ALA A 148 -4.88 9.74 -16.42
N ALA A 149 -3.91 9.73 -17.33
CA ALA A 149 -2.77 10.65 -17.26
C ALA A 149 -3.19 12.11 -17.49
N GLU A 150 -4.27 12.32 -18.24
CA GLU A 150 -4.80 13.64 -18.62
C GLU A 150 -6.13 13.95 -17.94
N ALA A 151 -6.68 12.99 -17.18
CA ALA A 151 -7.93 13.15 -16.47
C ALA A 151 -7.82 14.20 -15.37
N ASP A 152 -8.88 15.00 -15.25
CA ASP A 152 -9.04 15.89 -14.10
C ASP A 152 -9.41 15.09 -12.83
N PRO A 153 -9.37 15.70 -11.64
CA PRO A 153 -9.68 15.00 -10.40
C PRO A 153 -11.07 14.38 -10.34
N GLU A 154 -12.09 15.02 -10.93
CA GLU A 154 -13.48 14.53 -10.89
C GLU A 154 -13.63 13.27 -11.75
N GLN A 155 -13.05 13.28 -12.94
CA GLN A 155 -12.98 12.10 -13.81
C GLN A 155 -12.19 10.97 -13.16
N LEU A 156 -11.11 11.30 -12.43
CA LEU A 156 -10.34 10.29 -11.73
C LEU A 156 -11.17 9.64 -10.61
N ASP A 157 -11.94 10.42 -9.84
CA ASP A 157 -12.79 9.91 -8.77
C ASP A 157 -13.86 8.93 -9.29
N GLU A 158 -14.40 9.14 -10.48
CA GLU A 158 -15.33 8.19 -11.12
C GLU A 158 -14.65 6.90 -11.60
N LEU A 159 -13.39 6.99 -12.03
CA LEU A 159 -12.64 5.86 -12.59
C LEU A 159 -11.97 5.01 -11.51
N LEU A 160 -11.64 5.59 -10.37
CA LEU A 160 -10.90 4.95 -9.28
C LEU A 160 -11.58 3.67 -8.77
N PRO A 161 -12.86 3.65 -8.38
CA PRO A 161 -13.53 2.43 -7.94
C PRO A 161 -13.50 1.32 -9.01
N ARG A 162 -13.74 1.68 -10.28
CA ARG A 162 -13.72 0.74 -11.41
C ARG A 162 -12.33 0.14 -11.63
N ALA A 163 -11.27 0.92 -11.42
CA ALA A 163 -9.90 0.43 -11.51
C ALA A 163 -9.57 -0.57 -10.39
N ILE A 164 -10.06 -0.32 -9.18
CA ILE A 164 -9.91 -1.23 -8.03
C ILE A 164 -10.67 -2.54 -8.26
N GLU A 165 -11.89 -2.47 -8.78
CA GLU A 165 -12.66 -3.65 -9.18
C GLU A 165 -11.95 -4.45 -10.28
N ALA A 166 -11.55 -3.79 -11.36
CA ALA A 166 -10.83 -4.43 -12.46
C ALA A 166 -9.53 -5.11 -12.00
N ALA A 167 -8.80 -4.48 -11.08
CA ALA A 167 -7.60 -5.06 -10.50
C ALA A 167 -7.88 -6.31 -9.63
N SER A 168 -9.09 -6.43 -9.06
CA SER A 168 -9.51 -7.57 -8.24
C SER A 168 -9.86 -8.81 -9.05
N HIS A 169 -10.31 -8.67 -10.30
CA HIS A 169 -10.84 -9.80 -11.10
C HIS A 169 -9.80 -10.75 -11.73
N ILE A 170 -8.49 -10.49 -11.58
CA ILE A 170 -7.43 -11.30 -12.23
C ILE A 170 -6.80 -12.34 -11.28
N GLU A 171 -7.45 -12.69 -10.16
CA GLU A 171 -7.00 -13.82 -9.31
C GLU A 171 -7.44 -15.21 -9.79
N THR A 172 -8.25 -15.30 -10.85
CA THR A 172 -8.36 -16.56 -11.61
C THR A 172 -7.38 -16.53 -12.77
N PRO A 173 -6.25 -17.25 -12.74
CA PRO A 173 -5.70 -17.76 -13.97
C PRO A 173 -6.77 -18.71 -14.52
N ALA A 174 -7.63 -18.22 -15.42
CA ALA A 174 -8.29 -19.09 -16.36
C ALA A 174 -7.17 -19.96 -16.93
N GLY A 175 -7.22 -21.26 -16.61
CA GLY A 175 -6.26 -22.23 -17.07
C GLY A 175 -6.01 -21.98 -18.55
N ARG A 176 -4.84 -21.42 -18.87
CA ARG A 176 -4.31 -21.54 -20.22
C ARG A 176 -3.99 -23.01 -20.34
N ASN A 177 -5.01 -23.75 -20.76
CA ASN A 177 -4.96 -25.07 -21.32
C ASN A 177 -3.79 -25.10 -22.32
N ARG A 178 -2.61 -25.48 -21.83
CA ARG A 178 -1.59 -26.12 -22.65
C ARG A 178 -2.00 -27.58 -22.79
N ALA A 179 -3.12 -27.80 -23.46
CA ALA A 179 -3.51 -29.09 -23.98
C ALA A 179 -3.67 -28.91 -25.49
N GLY A 180 -2.79 -29.54 -26.26
CA GLY A 180 -2.83 -29.56 -27.72
C GLY A 180 -1.56 -29.06 -28.38
N GLN A 181 -0.44 -29.77 -28.20
CA GLN A 181 0.53 -29.87 -29.31
C GLN A 181 -0.19 -30.50 -30.52
N PRO A 182 0.21 -30.11 -31.73
CA PRO A 182 0.84 -31.12 -32.55
C PRO A 182 2.07 -30.60 -33.30
N GLY A 183 3.14 -31.40 -33.25
CA GLY A 183 4.13 -31.48 -34.34
C GLY A 183 5.23 -30.41 -34.35
N GLY A 184 6.46 -30.82 -34.04
CA GLY A 184 7.62 -29.96 -34.34
C GLY A 184 8.95 -30.38 -33.73
N ARG A 185 9.44 -31.57 -34.11
CA ARG A 185 10.86 -31.99 -34.10
C ARG A 185 11.70 -31.68 -32.85
N ARG A 186 11.93 -32.74 -32.06
CA ARG A 186 13.13 -32.90 -31.20
C ARG A 186 14.41 -32.68 -32.04
N PRO A 187 15.35 -31.82 -31.63
CA PRO A 187 16.74 -32.01 -31.98
C PRO A 187 17.33 -33.07 -31.03
N ALA A 188 17.77 -34.18 -31.61
CA ALA A 188 18.57 -35.17 -30.89
C ALA A 188 19.91 -34.57 -30.41
N PRO A 189 20.45 -35.01 -29.27
CA PRO A 189 21.76 -34.57 -28.80
C PRO A 189 22.85 -35.17 -29.68
N ARG A 190 23.57 -34.34 -30.44
CA ARG A 190 24.79 -34.76 -31.12
C ARG A 190 25.92 -34.88 -30.09
N ARG A 191 26.19 -36.13 -29.72
CA ARG A 191 27.37 -36.56 -28.99
C ARG A 191 28.53 -36.63 -29.98
N SER A 192 29.52 -35.75 -29.83
CA SER A 192 30.85 -35.89 -30.42
C SER A 192 31.88 -35.81 -29.28
N LYS A 193 32.54 -36.93 -28.98
CA LYS A 193 33.75 -37.01 -28.12
C LYS A 193 34.99 -36.52 -28.94
N PRO A 194 36.23 -36.61 -28.43
CA PRO A 194 36.84 -35.84 -27.34
C PRO A 194 38.18 -35.21 -27.80
N GLY A 195 38.79 -34.33 -27.00
CA GLY A 195 40.22 -34.03 -27.11
C GLY A 195 40.57 -32.55 -27.27
N GLY A 196 41.49 -32.10 -26.43
CA GLY A 196 42.02 -30.74 -26.50
C GLY A 196 42.42 -30.20 -25.13
N ARG A 197 43.36 -30.87 -24.46
CA ARG A 197 44.09 -30.30 -23.32
C ARG A 197 44.83 -29.05 -23.81
N GLY A 198 44.33 -27.87 -23.46
CA GLY A 198 45.10 -26.63 -23.53
C GLY A 198 45.94 -26.47 -22.25
N PRO A 199 47.26 -26.22 -22.34
CA PRO A 199 48.11 -26.06 -21.17
C PRO A 199 47.88 -24.71 -20.45
N LEU A 200 47.79 -24.76 -19.13
CA LEU A 200 47.88 -23.60 -18.23
C LEU A 200 49.34 -23.16 -18.10
N PRO A 201 49.70 -21.89 -18.34
CA PRO A 201 51.00 -21.36 -17.93
C PRO A 201 51.01 -20.91 -16.46
N PRO A 202 52.20 -20.85 -15.83
CA PRO A 202 52.37 -21.07 -14.40
C PRO A 202 52.27 -19.81 -13.53
N ARG A 203 51.83 -20.04 -12.28
CA ARG A 203 52.00 -19.16 -11.12
C ARG A 203 53.47 -18.79 -10.94
N GLN A 204 53.81 -17.51 -10.97
CA GLN A 204 55.00 -17.01 -10.29
C GLN A 204 54.59 -16.49 -8.90
N ARG A 205 55.15 -17.13 -7.87
CA ARG A 205 55.38 -16.53 -6.56
C ARG A 205 56.85 -16.16 -6.49
N ARG A 206 57.15 -14.88 -6.29
CA ARG A 206 58.19 -14.37 -5.40
C ARG A 206 57.89 -12.90 -5.15
#